data_AF-A0A535VRR0-F1
#
_entry.id   AF-A0A535VRR0-F1
#
_cell.length_a   1.000
_cell.length_b   1.000
_cell.length_c   1.000
_cell.angle_alpha   90.00
_cell.angle_beta   90.00
_cell.angle_gamma   90.00
#
_symmetry.space_group_name_H-M   'P 1'
#
loop_
_entity.id
_entity.type
_entity.pdbx_description
1 polymer ?
#
loop_
_entity_poly.entity_id
_entity_poly.type
_entity_poly.pdbx_seq_one_letter_code
_entity_poly.pdbx_strand_id
1 'polypeptide(L)'
;MKITTAVIWLVAALVIARGRRPMLLVCAIAFAAGFVWTEYADSIRQTGPLTRLFSSSTLTTWTLGAPLDRIDPTLWALWIWHLTPLGVIGLIGLVFIRAVPGDRRLWVLSTIAMALAYAVFPTLFAQHSYYAVAVSPAVALLLGAAWRGAILARPRRFVLIATAALAVGTFAVSLPKWIVAFGPADPDHELVSAAQIQAATSPTDRVLIIGRDYSPAILFYADRQGIALPLAASVTDLPADLVAGYRRFDCGIDRAGDCVAITP
;
A
#
# COMPACT_ATOMS: atom_id res chain seq x y z
N MET A 1 -6.52 -3.82 -6.85
CA MET A 1 -7.06 -3.28 -5.59
C MET A 1 -7.51 -4.45 -4.73
N LYS A 2 -6.90 -4.71 -3.56
CA LYS A 2 -7.35 -5.79 -2.68
C LYS A 2 -8.78 -5.43 -2.20
N ILE A 3 -9.73 -6.36 -2.36
CA ILE A 3 -11.17 -6.25 -2.00
C ILE A 3 -11.38 -5.64 -0.63
N THR A 4 -10.44 -5.93 0.25
CA THR A 4 -10.33 -5.51 1.63
C THR A 4 -10.65 -4.04 1.89
N THR A 5 -10.21 -3.12 1.02
CA THR A 5 -10.44 -1.67 1.22
C THR A 5 -11.78 -1.17 0.70
N ALA A 6 -12.36 -1.83 -0.31
CA ALA A 6 -13.67 -1.47 -0.85
C ALA A 6 -14.80 -1.76 0.16
N VAL A 7 -14.68 -2.85 0.93
CA VAL A 7 -15.70 -3.28 1.92
C VAL A 7 -15.94 -2.23 3.01
N ILE A 8 -14.89 -1.56 3.45
CA ILE A 8 -14.98 -0.49 4.45
C ILE A 8 -15.85 0.67 3.95
N TRP A 9 -15.79 0.96 2.66
CA TRP A 9 -16.59 2.00 2.02
C TRP A 9 -18.01 1.55 1.69
N LEU A 10 -18.25 0.23 1.53
CA LEU A 10 -19.59 -0.31 1.31
C LEU A 10 -20.55 0.07 2.43
N VAL A 11 -20.12 0.01 3.70
CA VAL A 11 -20.99 0.32 4.85
C VAL A 11 -21.36 1.80 4.87
N ALA A 12 -20.40 2.70 4.69
CA ALA A 12 -20.68 4.13 4.59
C ALA A 12 -21.60 4.42 3.40
N ALA A 13 -21.33 3.79 2.25
CA ALA A 13 -22.15 3.92 1.05
C ALA A 13 -23.58 3.40 1.25
N LEU A 14 -23.76 2.22 1.86
CA LEU A 14 -25.05 1.60 2.16
C LEU A 14 -25.92 2.49 3.06
N VAL A 15 -25.31 3.12 4.07
CA VAL A 15 -26.02 4.00 5.01
C VAL A 15 -26.40 5.34 4.36
N ILE A 16 -25.52 5.90 3.52
CA ILE A 16 -25.80 7.15 2.75
C ILE A 16 -26.82 6.88 1.62
N ALA A 17 -26.79 5.69 1.03
CA ALA A 17 -27.58 5.31 -0.13
C ALA A 17 -29.01 4.84 0.23
N ARG A 18 -29.57 5.18 1.40
CA ARG A 18 -30.96 4.81 1.71
C ARG A 18 -31.91 5.32 0.60
N GLY A 19 -32.42 4.39 -0.21
CA GLY A 19 -33.26 4.65 -1.39
C GLY A 19 -32.54 4.74 -2.75
N ARG A 20 -31.20 4.69 -2.79
CA ARG A 20 -30.37 4.84 -4.01
C ARG A 20 -29.82 3.50 -4.49
N ARG A 21 -30.71 2.66 -5.03
CA ARG A 21 -30.39 1.39 -5.72
C ARG A 21 -29.15 1.44 -6.64
N PRO A 22 -28.92 2.48 -7.47
CA PRO A 22 -27.72 2.51 -8.33
C PRO A 22 -26.41 2.52 -7.54
N MET A 23 -26.36 3.17 -6.38
CA MET A 23 -25.13 3.24 -5.57
C MET A 23 -24.80 1.89 -4.92
N LEU A 24 -25.84 1.16 -4.49
CA LEU A 24 -25.70 -0.21 -4.01
C LEU A 24 -25.24 -1.15 -5.12
N LEU A 25 -25.75 -0.97 -6.34
CA LEU A 25 -25.34 -1.75 -7.49
C LEU A 25 -23.87 -1.53 -7.84
N VAL A 26 -23.40 -0.28 -7.89
CA VAL A 26 -21.98 0.04 -8.13
C VAL A 26 -21.08 -0.60 -7.07
N CYS A 27 -21.49 -0.48 -5.80
CA CYS A 27 -20.83 -1.10 -4.66
C CYS A 27 -20.74 -2.64 -4.79
N ALA A 28 -21.86 -3.29 -5.13
CA ALA A 28 -21.93 -4.73 -5.33
C ALA A 28 -21.07 -5.20 -6.51
N ILE A 29 -21.12 -4.48 -7.64
CA ILE A 29 -20.31 -4.76 -8.83
C ILE A 29 -18.82 -4.65 -8.49
N ALA A 30 -18.40 -3.58 -7.81
CA ALA A 30 -17.01 -3.39 -7.41
C ALA A 30 -16.52 -4.50 -6.47
N PHE A 31 -17.35 -4.91 -5.50
CA PHE A 31 -17.05 -6.02 -4.61
C PHE A 31 -16.94 -7.35 -5.37
N ALA A 32 -17.90 -7.67 -6.22
CA ALA A 32 -17.90 -8.89 -7.02
C ALA A 32 -16.70 -8.97 -7.97
N ALA A 33 -16.39 -7.87 -8.67
CA ALA A 33 -15.23 -7.80 -9.55
C ALA A 33 -13.92 -8.00 -8.78
N GLY A 34 -13.80 -7.39 -7.60
CA GLY A 34 -12.66 -7.62 -6.72
C GLY A 34 -12.56 -9.09 -6.29
N PHE A 35 -13.66 -9.69 -5.85
CA PHE A 35 -13.74 -11.09 -5.41
C PHE A 35 -13.29 -12.05 -6.51
N VAL A 36 -13.89 -11.93 -7.69
CA VAL A 36 -13.55 -12.75 -8.86
C VAL A 36 -12.07 -12.59 -9.23
N TRP A 37 -11.54 -11.37 -9.19
CA TRP A 37 -10.12 -11.13 -9.46
C TRP A 37 -9.21 -11.81 -8.43
N THR A 38 -9.53 -11.76 -7.14
CA THR A 38 -8.74 -12.41 -6.10
C THR A 38 -8.75 -13.93 -6.25
N GLU A 39 -9.92 -14.54 -6.49
CA GLU A 39 -10.03 -15.98 -6.75
C GLU A 39 -9.22 -16.40 -7.99
N TYR A 40 -9.33 -15.63 -9.08
CA TYR A 40 -8.55 -15.88 -10.28
C TYR A 40 -7.04 -15.77 -10.03
N ALA A 41 -6.59 -14.71 -9.35
CA ALA A 41 -5.18 -14.54 -9.01
C ALA A 41 -4.66 -15.67 -8.12
N ASP A 42 -5.45 -16.14 -7.16
CA ASP A 42 -5.08 -17.26 -6.30
C ASP A 42 -5.05 -18.59 -7.07
N SER A 43 -5.96 -18.81 -8.03
CA SER A 43 -5.91 -19.98 -8.90
C SER A 43 -4.61 -20.06 -9.70
N ILE A 44 -4.08 -18.93 -10.17
CA ILE A 44 -2.78 -18.85 -10.83
C ILE A 44 -1.66 -19.13 -9.82
N ARG A 45 -1.71 -18.52 -8.62
CA ARG A 45 -0.66 -18.70 -7.61
C ARG A 45 -0.56 -20.13 -7.10
N GLN A 46 -1.65 -20.88 -7.09
CA GLN A 46 -1.66 -22.26 -6.62
C GLN A 46 -1.00 -23.25 -7.59
N THR A 47 -0.78 -22.88 -8.86
CA THR A 47 -0.13 -23.76 -9.86
C THR A 47 1.36 -23.97 -9.56
N GLY A 48 2.02 -22.97 -9.00
CA GLY A 48 3.44 -23.00 -8.70
C GLY A 48 3.70 -23.20 -7.20
N PRO A 49 4.62 -24.09 -6.81
CA PRO A 49 4.97 -24.28 -5.41
C PRO A 49 5.57 -23.02 -4.75
N LEU A 50 6.36 -22.22 -5.48
CA LEU A 50 6.86 -20.91 -5.00
C LEU A 50 5.75 -19.84 -4.95
N THR A 51 4.85 -19.82 -5.94
CA THR A 51 3.80 -18.80 -6.02
C THR A 51 2.70 -19.00 -4.97
N ARG A 52 2.55 -20.23 -4.45
CA ARG A 52 1.57 -20.56 -3.40
C ARG A 52 1.82 -19.80 -2.09
N LEU A 53 3.06 -19.42 -1.81
CA LEU A 53 3.42 -18.58 -0.67
C LEU A 53 2.72 -17.21 -0.71
N PHE A 54 2.34 -16.74 -1.89
CA PHE A 54 1.61 -15.48 -2.08
C PHE A 54 0.10 -15.64 -2.20
N SER A 55 -0.44 -16.85 -1.97
CA SER A 55 -1.89 -17.08 -1.95
C SER A 55 -2.56 -16.29 -0.82
N SER A 56 -3.82 -15.93 -0.99
CA SER A 56 -4.54 -15.18 0.05
C SER A 56 -4.61 -15.95 1.37
N SER A 57 -4.73 -17.28 1.34
CA SER A 57 -4.73 -18.12 2.54
C SER A 57 -3.43 -18.02 3.33
N THR A 58 -2.28 -17.99 2.65
CA THR A 58 -0.97 -17.87 3.31
C THR A 58 -0.72 -16.46 3.82
N LEU A 59 -1.15 -15.44 3.06
CA LEU A 59 -0.94 -14.03 3.41
C LEU A 59 -2.01 -13.44 4.35
N THR A 60 -2.96 -14.24 4.83
CA THR A 60 -4.07 -13.74 5.66
C THR A 60 -3.55 -13.10 6.94
N THR A 61 -2.65 -13.76 7.67
CA THR A 61 -2.08 -13.22 8.92
C THR A 61 -1.24 -11.96 8.69
N TRP A 62 -0.42 -11.94 7.64
CA TRP A 62 0.33 -10.74 7.27
C TRP A 62 -0.59 -9.58 6.85
N THR A 63 -1.70 -9.88 6.17
CA THR A 63 -2.66 -8.88 5.69
C THR A 63 -3.50 -8.30 6.84
N LEU A 64 -4.01 -9.15 7.74
CA LEU A 64 -4.93 -8.76 8.81
C LEU A 64 -4.24 -8.37 10.12
N GLY A 65 -2.96 -8.72 10.27
CA GLY A 65 -2.20 -8.55 11.50
C GLY A 65 -2.64 -9.46 12.64
N ALA A 66 -1.92 -9.38 13.75
CA ALA A 66 -2.33 -10.03 14.99
C ALA A 66 -3.55 -9.30 15.57
N PRO A 67 -4.45 -9.99 16.29
CA PRO A 67 -5.62 -9.34 16.86
C PRO A 67 -5.31 -8.17 17.81
N LEU A 68 -4.17 -8.22 18.49
CA LEU A 68 -3.73 -7.17 19.42
C LEU A 68 -3.19 -5.92 18.71
N ASP A 69 -2.73 -6.03 17.46
CA ASP A 69 -2.23 -4.89 16.67
C ASP A 69 -3.33 -3.81 16.47
N ARG A 70 -4.61 -4.22 16.57
CA ARG A 70 -5.78 -3.34 16.41
C ARG A 70 -5.93 -2.32 17.52
N ILE A 71 -5.34 -2.59 18.68
CA ILE A 71 -5.40 -1.73 19.86
C ILE A 71 -4.01 -1.22 20.27
N ASP A 72 -2.96 -1.50 19.50
CA ASP A 72 -1.60 -1.05 19.79
C ASP A 72 -1.45 0.46 19.44
N PRO A 73 -1.31 1.34 20.45
CA PRO A 73 -1.20 2.77 20.23
C PRO A 73 0.02 3.17 19.39
N THR A 74 1.08 2.37 19.39
CA THR A 74 2.29 2.60 18.60
C THR A 74 2.00 2.48 17.11
N LEU A 75 1.28 1.43 16.72
CA LEU A 75 0.93 1.22 15.33
C LEU A 75 -0.11 2.27 14.86
N TRP A 76 -1.05 2.67 15.73
CA TRP A 76 -1.96 3.78 15.45
C TRP A 76 -1.19 5.10 15.23
N ALA A 77 -0.14 5.37 16.01
CA ALA A 77 0.70 6.56 15.83
C ALA A 77 1.49 6.52 14.51
N LEU A 78 2.06 5.36 14.14
CA LEU A 78 2.71 5.15 12.85
C LEU A 78 1.75 5.38 11.68
N TRP A 79 0.52 4.88 11.79
CA TRP A 79 -0.50 5.13 10.79
C TRP A 79 -0.82 6.63 10.64
N ILE A 80 -1.02 7.35 11.75
CA ILE A 80 -1.24 8.80 11.72
C ILE A 80 -0.07 9.52 11.05
N TRP A 81 1.16 9.05 11.30
CA TRP A 81 2.35 9.58 10.63
C TRP A 81 2.33 9.33 9.11
N HIS A 82 1.85 8.18 8.65
CA HIS A 82 1.73 7.86 7.23
C HIS A 82 0.64 8.63 6.49
N LEU A 83 -0.35 9.19 7.18
CA LEU A 83 -1.44 9.96 6.57
C LEU A 83 -1.01 11.27 5.89
N THR A 84 0.28 11.61 5.87
CA THR A 84 0.85 12.88 5.40
C THR A 84 0.30 14.08 6.21
N PRO A 85 0.86 15.30 6.08
CA PRO A 85 0.34 16.46 6.80
C PRO A 85 -1.16 16.71 6.55
N LEU A 86 -1.64 16.39 5.34
CA LEU A 86 -3.04 16.58 4.98
C LEU A 86 -3.98 15.65 5.76
N GLY A 87 -3.59 14.41 6.03
CA GLY A 87 -4.44 13.50 6.78
C GLY A 87 -4.47 13.79 8.28
N VAL A 88 -3.38 14.30 8.86
CA VAL A 88 -3.39 14.86 10.24
C VAL A 88 -4.33 16.06 10.33
N ILE A 89 -4.38 16.90 9.29
CA ILE A 89 -5.27 18.07 9.25
C ILE A 89 -6.72 17.64 9.00
N GLY A 90 -6.95 16.54 8.27
CA GLY A 90 -8.25 15.87 8.19
C GLY A 90 -8.72 15.35 9.56
N LEU A 91 -7.82 14.83 10.38
CA LEU A 91 -8.10 14.43 11.77
C LEU A 91 -8.42 15.65 12.66
N ILE A 92 -7.76 16.80 12.47
CA ILE A 92 -8.13 18.05 13.13
C ILE A 92 -9.56 18.49 12.71
N GLY A 93 -9.94 18.25 11.45
CA GLY A 93 -11.32 18.43 10.98
C GLY A 93 -12.37 17.65 11.80
N LEU A 94 -12.00 16.51 12.40
CA LEU A 94 -12.87 15.75 13.31
C LEU A 94 -13.20 16.50 14.60
N VAL A 95 -12.26 17.30 15.11
CA VAL A 95 -12.49 18.14 16.30
C VAL A 95 -13.58 19.18 16.00
N PHE A 96 -13.64 19.64 14.75
CA PHE A 96 -14.61 20.64 14.30
C PHE A 96 -15.88 20.04 13.66
N ILE A 97 -16.06 18.71 13.66
CA ILE A 97 -17.26 18.06 13.07
C ILE A 97 -18.57 18.63 13.61
N ARG A 98 -18.60 19.06 14.88
CA ARG A 98 -19.79 19.67 15.50
C ARG A 98 -20.05 21.10 15.03
N ALA A 99 -19.02 21.80 14.58
CA ALA A 99 -19.09 23.18 14.10
C ALA A 99 -19.33 23.27 12.58
N VAL A 100 -19.22 22.16 11.84
CA VAL A 100 -19.42 22.15 10.40
C VAL A 100 -20.91 21.95 10.05
N PRO A 101 -21.56 22.92 9.42
CA PRO A 101 -22.90 22.73 8.87
C PRO A 101 -22.88 21.68 7.74
N GLY A 102 -23.72 20.64 7.84
CA GLY A 102 -23.80 19.56 6.86
C GLY A 102 -24.40 18.27 7.43
N ASP A 103 -24.32 17.18 6.66
CA ASP A 103 -24.78 15.87 7.11
C ASP A 103 -23.80 15.26 8.10
N ARG A 104 -24.08 15.44 9.40
CA ARG A 104 -23.28 14.86 10.48
C ARG A 104 -23.10 13.35 10.34
N ARG A 105 -24.06 12.64 9.74
CA ARG A 105 -23.94 11.19 9.52
C ARG A 105 -22.82 10.88 8.53
N LEU A 106 -22.73 11.64 7.43
CA LEU A 106 -21.64 11.49 6.46
C LEU A 106 -20.27 11.64 7.12
N TRP A 107 -20.10 12.64 7.98
CA TRP A 107 -18.82 12.89 8.64
C TRP A 107 -18.46 11.76 9.60
N VAL A 108 -19.40 11.36 10.47
CA VAL A 108 -19.20 10.24 11.41
C VAL A 108 -18.89 8.94 10.68
N LEU A 109 -19.62 8.63 9.60
CA LEU A 109 -19.38 7.42 8.82
C LEU A 109 -18.03 7.46 8.10
N SER A 110 -17.58 8.63 7.64
CA SER A 110 -16.25 8.80 7.04
C SER A 110 -15.15 8.57 8.07
N THR A 111 -15.32 9.09 9.30
CA THR A 111 -14.41 8.83 10.43
C THR A 111 -14.35 7.34 10.76
N ILE A 112 -15.50 6.70 10.90
CA ILE A 112 -15.60 5.27 11.21
C ILE A 112 -14.96 4.44 10.10
N ALA A 113 -15.23 4.75 8.83
CA ALA A 113 -14.63 4.07 7.70
C ALA A 113 -13.10 4.18 7.72
N MET A 114 -12.57 5.38 7.96
CA MET A 114 -11.12 5.58 8.09
C MET A 114 -10.50 4.78 9.25
N ALA A 115 -11.12 4.80 10.43
CA ALA A 115 -10.65 4.05 11.59
C ALA A 115 -10.76 2.53 11.37
N LEU A 116 -11.83 2.07 10.73
CA LEU A 116 -12.04 0.67 10.41
C LEU A 116 -11.03 0.17 9.38
N ALA A 117 -10.65 1.00 8.41
CA ALA A 117 -9.60 0.64 7.45
C ALA A 117 -8.30 0.27 8.13
N TYR A 118 -7.89 1.06 9.12
CA TYR A 118 -6.73 0.75 9.92
C TYR A 118 -6.95 -0.47 10.82
N ALA A 119 -8.06 -0.53 11.55
CA ALA A 119 -8.34 -1.63 12.49
C ALA A 119 -8.43 -3.01 11.82
N VAL A 120 -8.84 -3.08 10.55
CA VAL A 120 -8.88 -4.36 9.82
C VAL A 120 -7.51 -4.72 9.23
N PHE A 121 -6.67 -3.74 8.88
CA PHE A 121 -5.38 -3.96 8.21
C PHE A 121 -4.20 -3.25 8.91
N PRO A 122 -4.01 -3.42 10.23
CA PRO A 122 -3.02 -2.65 10.99
C PRO A 122 -1.61 -2.84 10.43
N THR A 123 -1.22 -4.08 10.11
CA THR A 123 0.09 -4.41 9.55
C THR A 123 0.35 -3.73 8.20
N LEU A 124 -0.64 -3.70 7.30
CA LEU A 124 -0.47 -3.07 5.99
C LEU A 124 -0.20 -1.56 6.12
N PHE A 125 -1.01 -0.89 6.95
CA PHE A 125 -0.86 0.55 7.16
C PHE A 125 0.41 0.91 7.94
N ALA A 126 0.91 0.02 8.80
CA ALA A 126 2.16 0.21 9.53
C ALA A 126 3.40 -0.04 8.66
N GLN A 127 3.37 -1.03 7.75
CA GLN A 127 4.54 -1.38 6.95
C GLN A 127 4.69 -0.51 5.71
N HIS A 128 3.60 -0.08 5.07
CA HIS A 128 3.71 0.69 3.84
C HIS A 128 2.80 1.92 3.80
N SER A 129 3.43 3.08 3.65
CA SER A 129 2.74 4.37 3.59
C SER A 129 1.76 4.52 2.41
N TYR A 130 1.94 3.79 1.31
CA TYR A 130 1.03 3.89 0.17
C TYR A 130 -0.38 3.35 0.46
N TYR A 131 -0.56 2.49 1.46
CA TYR A 131 -1.90 2.03 1.85
C TYR A 131 -2.77 3.15 2.43
N ALA A 132 -2.18 4.26 2.86
CA ALA A 132 -2.91 5.47 3.25
C ALA A 132 -3.84 6.00 2.14
N VAL A 133 -3.58 5.67 0.87
CA VAL A 133 -4.47 6.04 -0.24
C VAL A 133 -5.89 5.51 -0.05
N ALA A 134 -6.07 4.36 0.62
CA ALA A 134 -7.37 3.74 0.84
C ALA A 134 -8.31 4.57 1.72
N VAL A 135 -7.76 5.45 2.57
CA VAL A 135 -8.53 6.35 3.42
C VAL A 135 -8.55 7.79 2.89
N SER A 136 -7.87 8.07 1.78
CA SER A 136 -7.85 9.40 1.16
C SER A 136 -9.24 9.98 0.85
N PRO A 137 -10.28 9.20 0.47
CA PRO A 137 -11.63 9.76 0.31
C PRO A 137 -12.23 10.25 1.62
N ALA A 138 -11.99 9.56 2.75
CA ALA A 138 -12.46 9.99 4.08
C ALA A 138 -11.79 11.30 4.46
N VAL A 139 -10.47 11.35 4.30
CA VAL A 139 -9.66 12.53 4.56
C VAL A 139 -10.14 13.70 3.72
N ALA A 140 -10.37 13.51 2.42
CA ALA A 140 -10.87 14.56 1.53
C ALA A 140 -12.25 15.08 1.94
N LEU A 141 -13.18 14.20 2.32
CA LEU A 141 -14.51 14.57 2.82
C LEU A 141 -14.42 15.38 4.12
N LEU A 142 -13.62 14.91 5.07
CA LEU A 142 -13.42 15.58 6.37
C LEU A 142 -12.70 16.92 6.22
N LEU A 143 -11.70 17.01 5.33
CA LEU A 143 -11.03 18.27 4.99
C LEU A 143 -11.99 19.24 4.32
N GLY A 144 -12.78 18.80 3.35
CA GLY A 144 -13.78 19.63 2.67
C GLY A 144 -14.84 20.17 3.63
N ALA A 145 -15.31 19.33 4.55
CA ALA A 145 -16.19 19.71 5.65
C ALA A 145 -15.57 20.82 6.52
N ALA A 146 -14.35 20.60 7.01
CA ALA A 146 -13.64 21.57 7.84
C ALA A 146 -13.41 22.90 7.08
N TRP A 147 -13.02 22.82 5.81
CA TRP A 147 -12.80 24.00 4.97
C TRP A 147 -14.06 24.81 4.76
N ARG A 148 -15.18 24.15 4.46
CA ARG A 148 -16.49 24.78 4.35
C ARG A 148 -16.86 25.51 5.65
N GLY A 149 -16.68 24.86 6.79
CA GLY A 149 -16.92 25.49 8.10
C GLY A 149 -16.06 26.74 8.31
N ALA A 150 -14.78 26.67 7.97
CA ALA A 150 -13.86 27.81 8.08
C ALA A 150 -14.27 28.98 7.17
N ILE A 151 -14.68 28.71 5.92
CA ILE A 151 -15.17 29.73 4.97
C ILE A 151 -16.39 30.47 5.53
N LEU A 152 -17.31 29.75 6.18
CA LEU A 152 -18.53 30.34 6.73
C LEU A 152 -18.29 31.10 8.04
N ALA A 153 -17.35 30.65 8.87
CA ALA A 153 -17.14 31.18 10.21
C ALA A 153 -16.03 32.24 10.33
N ARG A 154 -15.14 32.36 9.33
CA ARG A 154 -13.94 33.20 9.42
C ARG A 154 -13.83 34.15 8.22
N PRO A 155 -13.18 35.32 8.40
CA PRO A 155 -12.95 36.24 7.27
C PRO A 155 -12.12 35.57 6.17
N ARG A 156 -12.47 35.83 4.90
CA ARG A 156 -11.86 35.23 3.71
C ARG A 156 -10.32 35.24 3.73
N ARG A 157 -9.71 36.34 4.18
CA ARG A 157 -8.24 36.47 4.29
C ARG A 157 -7.60 35.37 5.14
N PHE A 158 -8.22 34.99 6.26
CA PHE A 158 -7.68 33.95 7.15
C PHE A 158 -7.75 32.59 6.50
N VAL A 159 -8.86 32.29 5.81
CA VAL A 159 -9.01 31.02 5.10
C VAL A 159 -8.02 30.93 3.93
N LEU A 160 -7.81 32.02 3.19
CA LEU A 160 -6.81 32.04 2.11
C LEU A 160 -5.39 31.82 2.65
N ILE A 161 -5.01 32.52 3.73
CA ILE A 161 -3.71 32.33 4.39
C ILE A 161 -3.57 30.88 4.89
N ALA A 162 -4.60 30.33 5.53
CA ALA A 162 -4.59 28.94 5.98
C ALA A 162 -4.49 27.96 4.80
N THR A 163 -5.16 28.23 3.67
CA THR A 163 -5.06 27.39 2.45
C THR A 163 -3.63 27.41 1.93
N ALA A 164 -3.04 28.60 1.82
CA ALA A 164 -1.69 28.78 1.31
C ALA A 164 -0.66 28.11 2.23
N ALA A 165 -0.77 28.33 3.54
CA ALA A 165 0.08 27.68 4.54
C ALA A 165 -0.05 26.16 4.50
N LEU A 166 -1.27 25.64 4.32
CA LEU A 166 -1.53 24.20 4.19
C LEU A 166 -0.86 23.62 2.93
N ALA A 167 -1.03 24.29 1.78
CA ALA A 167 -0.44 23.87 0.52
C ALA A 167 1.09 23.89 0.58
N VAL A 168 1.67 24.98 1.07
CA VAL A 168 3.12 25.14 1.23
C VAL A 168 3.68 24.13 2.23
N GLY A 169 3.04 23.97 3.39
CA GLY A 169 3.46 23.02 4.42
C GLY A 169 3.41 21.57 3.92
N THR A 170 2.35 21.20 3.20
CA THR A 170 2.23 19.88 2.58
C THR A 170 3.33 19.64 1.55
N PHE A 171 3.58 20.62 0.68
CA PHE A 171 4.64 20.54 -0.31
C PHE A 171 6.01 20.41 0.35
N ALA A 172 6.32 21.25 1.34
CA ALA A 172 7.60 21.24 2.04
C ALA A 172 7.87 19.90 2.75
N VAL A 173 6.88 19.33 3.44
CA VAL A 173 7.04 18.03 4.11
C VAL A 173 7.12 16.87 3.11
N SER A 174 6.48 17.00 1.94
CA SER A 174 6.52 15.96 0.91
C SER A 174 7.77 16.05 0.03
N LEU A 175 8.46 17.19 0.02
CA LEU A 175 9.60 17.45 -0.85
C LEU A 175 10.72 16.40 -0.75
N PRO A 176 11.15 15.93 0.43
CA PRO A 176 12.17 14.87 0.52
C PRO A 176 11.75 13.59 -0.21
N LYS A 177 10.46 13.20 -0.12
CA LYS A 177 9.94 12.03 -0.83
C LYS A 177 9.98 12.24 -2.33
N TRP A 178 9.64 13.43 -2.81
CA TRP A 178 9.71 13.77 -4.23
C TRP A 178 11.15 13.79 -4.75
N ILE A 179 12.10 14.29 -3.96
CA ILE A 179 13.53 14.26 -4.31
C ILE A 179 14.01 12.82 -4.47
N VAL A 180 13.60 11.91 -3.58
CA VAL A 180 13.95 10.48 -3.69
C VAL A 180 13.23 9.84 -4.88
N ALA A 181 11.93 10.08 -5.05
CA ALA A 181 11.12 9.47 -6.11
C ALA A 181 11.53 9.92 -7.52
N PHE A 182 12.05 11.15 -7.65
CA PHE A 182 12.62 11.69 -8.89
C PHE A 182 14.15 11.82 -8.81
N GLY A 183 14.77 11.06 -7.91
CA GLY A 183 16.21 10.99 -7.75
C GLY A 183 16.87 10.22 -8.90
N PRO A 184 18.10 9.71 -8.70
CA PRO A 184 18.75 8.86 -9.68
C PRO A 184 17.83 7.74 -10.16
N ALA A 185 17.87 7.41 -11.45
CA ALA A 185 16.94 6.44 -12.05
C ALA A 185 17.06 5.02 -11.49
N ASP A 186 18.19 4.69 -10.85
CA ASP A 186 18.50 3.36 -10.34
C ASP A 186 19.31 3.44 -9.02
N PRO A 187 18.70 3.87 -7.91
CA PRO A 187 19.40 4.07 -6.65
C PRO A 187 19.85 2.75 -6.00
N ASP A 188 19.18 1.64 -6.32
CA ASP A 188 19.46 0.30 -5.78
C ASP A 188 20.35 -0.55 -6.70
N HIS A 189 20.83 0.05 -7.80
CA HIS A 189 21.69 -0.55 -8.82
C HIS A 189 21.10 -1.82 -9.49
N GLU A 190 19.77 -1.87 -9.62
CA GLU A 190 19.03 -2.99 -10.19
C GLU A 190 19.33 -3.19 -11.68
N LEU A 191 19.64 -2.12 -12.42
CA LEU A 191 20.00 -2.21 -13.84
C LEU A 191 21.37 -2.85 -14.05
N VAL A 192 22.33 -2.54 -13.17
CA VAL A 192 23.67 -3.15 -13.20
C VAL A 192 23.57 -4.64 -12.86
N SER A 193 22.86 -4.96 -11.78
CA SER A 193 22.52 -6.33 -11.40
C SER A 193 21.80 -7.10 -12.51
N ALA A 194 20.83 -6.46 -13.17
CA ALA A 194 20.10 -7.05 -14.29
C ALA A 194 21.01 -7.35 -15.48
N ALA A 195 21.90 -6.43 -15.84
CA ALA A 195 22.87 -6.64 -16.90
C ALA A 195 23.84 -7.79 -16.60
N GLN A 196 24.30 -7.92 -15.35
CA GLN A 196 25.16 -9.03 -14.91
C GLN A 196 24.43 -10.38 -15.04
N ILE A 197 23.17 -10.46 -14.57
CA ILE A 197 22.36 -11.68 -14.71
C ILE A 197 22.10 -12.00 -16.18
N GLN A 198 21.76 -10.99 -16.99
CA GLN A 198 21.49 -11.18 -18.41
C GLN A 198 22.72 -11.70 -19.16
N ALA A 199 23.92 -11.22 -18.83
CA ALA A 199 25.18 -11.69 -19.41
C ALA A 199 25.55 -13.11 -18.97
N ALA A 200 25.16 -13.53 -17.76
CA ALA A 200 25.50 -14.83 -17.18
C ALA A 200 24.47 -15.94 -17.47
N THR A 201 23.34 -15.64 -18.11
CA THR A 201 22.21 -16.57 -18.27
C THR A 201 21.56 -16.52 -19.66
N SER A 202 20.98 -17.64 -20.09
CA SER A 202 20.12 -17.70 -21.28
C SER A 202 18.72 -17.12 -20.99
N PRO A 203 17.98 -16.56 -21.98
CA PRO A 203 16.58 -16.16 -21.81
C PRO A 203 15.65 -17.26 -21.29
N THR A 204 16.01 -18.54 -21.51
CA THR A 204 15.24 -19.70 -21.03
C THR A 204 15.62 -20.13 -19.61
N ASP A 205 16.71 -19.60 -19.05
CA ASP A 205 17.15 -19.97 -17.70
C ASP A 205 16.19 -19.39 -16.67
N ARG A 206 15.87 -20.19 -15.65
CA ARG A 206 15.14 -19.71 -14.48
C ARG A 206 16.13 -19.15 -13.48
N VAL A 207 15.86 -17.96 -12.96
CA VAL A 207 16.77 -17.23 -12.09
C VAL A 207 16.20 -17.11 -10.67
N LEU A 208 17.02 -17.41 -9.69
CA LEU A 208 16.72 -17.23 -8.26
C LEU A 208 17.59 -16.10 -7.74
N ILE A 209 16.96 -15.03 -7.25
CA ILE A 209 17.62 -13.86 -6.67
C ILE A 209 17.47 -13.89 -5.15
N ILE A 210 18.58 -13.70 -4.44
CA ILE A 210 18.62 -13.61 -2.97
C ILE A 210 18.98 -12.18 -2.57
N GLY A 211 18.39 -11.69 -1.49
CA GLY A 211 18.75 -10.41 -0.90
C GLY A 211 17.98 -9.18 -1.43
N ARG A 212 16.84 -9.37 -2.13
CA ARG A 212 16.08 -8.27 -2.77
C ARG A 212 14.60 -8.19 -2.38
N ASP A 213 14.21 -8.80 -1.27
CA ASP A 213 12.86 -8.76 -0.68
C ASP A 213 11.67 -8.89 -1.64
N TYR A 214 11.65 -9.96 -2.45
CA TYR A 214 10.63 -10.17 -3.49
C TYR A 214 10.58 -9.11 -4.61
N SER A 215 11.54 -8.19 -4.70
CA SER A 215 11.63 -7.22 -5.79
C SER A 215 11.73 -7.95 -7.13
N PRO A 216 10.78 -7.72 -8.06
CA PRO A 216 10.88 -8.28 -9.39
C PRO A 216 11.80 -7.44 -10.30
N ALA A 217 12.35 -6.31 -9.82
CA ALA A 217 13.00 -5.31 -10.66
C ALA A 217 14.17 -5.89 -11.48
N ILE A 218 15.11 -6.58 -10.82
CA ILE A 218 16.25 -7.20 -11.51
C ILE A 218 15.78 -8.21 -12.56
N LEU A 219 14.85 -9.11 -12.20
CA LEU A 219 14.33 -10.13 -13.13
C LEU A 219 13.62 -9.50 -14.33
N PHE A 220 12.83 -8.46 -14.08
CA PHE A 220 12.13 -7.71 -15.11
C PHE A 220 13.10 -7.03 -16.07
N TYR A 221 14.10 -6.31 -15.56
CA TYR A 221 15.09 -5.62 -16.40
C TYR A 221 16.08 -6.56 -17.08
N ALA A 222 16.36 -7.73 -16.49
CA ALA A 222 17.19 -8.77 -17.10
C ALA A 222 16.46 -9.53 -18.21
N ASP A 223 15.13 -9.36 -18.32
CA ASP A 223 14.23 -10.18 -19.13
C ASP A 223 14.41 -11.68 -18.81
N ARG A 224 14.25 -12.02 -17.52
CA ARG A 224 14.39 -13.39 -17.00
C ARG A 224 13.18 -13.81 -16.18
N GLN A 225 12.78 -15.06 -16.37
CA GLN A 225 11.80 -15.70 -15.51
C GLN A 225 12.47 -16.17 -14.22
N GLY A 226 11.84 -15.94 -13.08
CA GLY A 226 12.48 -16.24 -11.82
C GLY A 226 11.67 -15.88 -10.60
N ILE A 227 12.33 -15.97 -9.45
CA ILE A 227 11.81 -15.45 -8.19
C ILE A 227 12.92 -14.73 -7.42
N ALA A 228 12.54 -13.64 -6.75
CA ALA A 228 13.36 -13.01 -5.73
C ALA A 228 12.88 -13.45 -4.34
N LEU A 229 13.80 -13.81 -3.46
CA LEU A 229 13.50 -14.25 -2.11
C LEU A 229 13.39 -13.07 -1.13
N PRO A 230 12.67 -13.23 -0.01
CA PRO A 230 12.67 -12.22 1.05
C PRO A 230 14.09 -12.05 1.59
N LEU A 231 14.40 -10.87 2.12
CA LEU A 231 15.74 -10.57 2.68
C LEU A 231 16.20 -11.57 3.74
N ALA A 232 15.26 -12.07 4.54
CA ALA A 232 15.53 -12.99 5.65
C ALA A 232 15.56 -14.47 5.24
N ALA A 233 15.20 -14.82 4.00
CA ALA A 233 15.24 -16.22 3.56
C ALA A 233 16.60 -16.59 3.00
N SER A 234 17.06 -17.77 3.40
CA SER A 234 18.17 -18.47 2.78
C SER A 234 17.66 -19.45 1.72
N VAL A 235 18.52 -19.77 0.75
CA VAL A 235 18.27 -20.88 -0.19
C VAL A 235 18.04 -22.20 0.54
N THR A 236 18.66 -22.36 1.71
CA THR A 236 18.49 -23.55 2.57
C THR A 236 17.08 -23.69 3.14
N ASP A 237 16.31 -22.60 3.18
CA ASP A 237 14.94 -22.60 3.71
C ASP A 237 13.93 -23.05 2.66
N LEU A 238 14.36 -23.19 1.40
CA LEU A 238 13.54 -23.68 0.30
C LEU A 238 13.79 -25.17 0.07
N PRO A 239 12.73 -25.96 -0.19
CA PRO A 239 12.88 -27.35 -0.60
C PRO A 239 13.84 -27.46 -1.80
N ALA A 240 14.81 -28.37 -1.75
CA ALA A 240 15.87 -28.46 -2.77
C ALA A 240 15.33 -28.76 -4.18
N ASP A 241 14.22 -29.50 -4.26
CA ASP A 241 13.46 -29.78 -5.48
C ASP A 241 12.79 -28.53 -6.06
N LEU A 242 12.42 -27.57 -5.21
CA LEU A 242 11.73 -26.34 -5.60
C LEU A 242 12.62 -25.39 -6.40
N VAL A 243 13.90 -25.37 -6.05
CA VAL A 243 14.93 -24.53 -6.68
C VAL A 243 15.85 -25.32 -7.59
N ALA A 244 15.52 -26.59 -7.86
CA ALA A 244 16.24 -27.41 -8.82
C ALA A 244 16.12 -26.80 -10.22
N GLY A 245 17.26 -26.58 -10.88
CA GLY A 245 17.33 -25.96 -12.21
C GLY A 245 17.27 -24.43 -12.23
N TYR A 246 17.24 -23.76 -11.08
CA TYR A 246 17.42 -22.31 -11.02
C TYR A 246 18.90 -21.94 -10.97
N ARG A 247 19.31 -20.97 -11.79
CA ARG A 247 20.59 -20.27 -11.61
C ARG A 247 20.45 -19.28 -10.46
N ARG A 248 21.36 -19.35 -9.49
CA ARG A 248 21.25 -18.64 -8.22
C ARG A 248 22.19 -17.44 -8.20
N PHE A 249 21.67 -16.30 -7.77
CA PHE A 249 22.43 -15.07 -7.63
C PHE A 249 22.17 -14.44 -6.26
N ASP A 250 23.26 -14.08 -5.59
CA ASP A 250 23.22 -13.25 -4.39
C ASP A 250 23.40 -11.79 -4.79
N CYS A 251 22.33 -11.02 -4.63
CA CYS A 251 22.23 -9.62 -4.99
C CYS A 251 21.93 -8.76 -3.76
N GLY A 252 22.58 -9.05 -2.62
CA GLY A 252 22.40 -8.30 -1.37
C GLY A 252 22.43 -6.77 -1.56
N ILE A 253 21.59 -6.07 -0.79
CA ILE A 253 21.44 -4.60 -0.85
C ILE A 253 22.77 -3.89 -0.56
N ASP A 254 23.66 -4.51 0.22
CA ASP A 254 24.98 -4.00 0.57
C ASP A 254 26.02 -4.09 -0.56
N ARG A 255 25.69 -4.72 -1.70
CA ARG A 255 26.64 -4.99 -2.79
C ARG A 255 26.67 -3.96 -3.90
N ALA A 256 25.99 -2.82 -3.76
CA ALA A 256 26.03 -1.71 -4.72
C ALA A 256 25.86 -2.12 -6.21
N GLY A 257 25.04 -3.15 -6.47
CA GLY A 257 24.77 -3.65 -7.82
C GLY A 257 25.48 -4.96 -8.18
N ASP A 258 26.41 -5.45 -7.37
CA ASP A 258 27.12 -6.71 -7.64
C ASP A 258 26.29 -7.95 -7.25
N CYS A 259 25.72 -8.58 -8.27
CA CYS A 259 25.08 -9.90 -8.19
C CYS A 259 26.11 -11.00 -8.46
N VAL A 260 26.39 -11.81 -7.46
CA VAL A 260 27.36 -12.92 -7.58
C VAL A 260 26.61 -14.22 -7.82
N ALA A 261 27.02 -14.95 -8.86
CA ALA A 261 26.50 -16.30 -9.09
C ALA A 261 26.91 -17.22 -7.94
N ILE A 262 25.94 -17.92 -7.35
CA ILE A 262 26.20 -18.94 -6.33
C ILE A 262 26.32 -20.27 -7.04
N THR A 263 27.52 -20.83 -7.07
CA THR A 263 27.75 -22.19 -7.55
C THR A 263 27.01 -23.18 -6.64
N PRO A 264 26.29 -24.17 -7.18
CA PRO A 264 25.63 -25.20 -6.38
C PRO A 264 26.61 -25.99 -5.51
#